data_AF-A0A1G8BEK9-F1
#
_entry.id   AF-A0A1G8BEK9-F1
#
_cell.length_a   1.000
_cell.length_b   1.000
_cell.length_c   1.000
_cell.angle_alpha   90.00
_cell.angle_beta   90.00
_cell.angle_gamma   90.00
#
_symmetry.space_group_name_H-M   'P 1'
#
loop_
_entity.id
_entity.type
_entity.pdbx_description
1 polymer ?
#
loop_
_entity_poly.entity_id
_entity_poly.type
_entity_poly.pdbx_seq_one_letter_code
_entity_poly.pdbx_strand_id
1 'polypeptide(L)' 'MSMPNPIESVLVENRVFPPDARASAGARISGMAAYEALCREAEQDFEGFWSRLAKDNLAWTRPFTKTLDESKA' A
#
# COMPACT_ATOMS: atom_id res chain seq x y z
N MET A 1 -49.74 -5.80 12.22
CA MET A 1 -49.52 -4.54 11.48
C MET A 1 -48.03 -4.39 11.28
N SER A 2 -47.55 -4.58 10.06
CA SER A 2 -46.12 -4.40 9.72
C SER A 2 -45.90 -2.95 9.32
N MET A 3 -44.94 -2.27 9.95
CA MET A 3 -44.58 -0.88 9.61
C MET A 3 -43.70 -0.88 8.35
N PRO A 4 -44.00 -0.07 7.33
CA PRO A 4 -43.13 0.06 6.16
C PRO A 4 -41.89 0.89 6.52
N ASN A 5 -40.69 0.38 6.19
CA ASN A 5 -39.43 1.11 6.28
C ASN A 5 -39.41 2.26 5.24
N PRO A 6 -39.25 3.53 5.62
CA PRO A 6 -39.49 4.64 4.69
C PRO A 6 -38.39 4.94 3.66
N ILE A 7 -37.20 4.31 3.70
CA ILE A 7 -36.19 4.43 2.62
C ILE A 7 -35.39 3.12 2.50
N GLU A 8 -35.46 2.47 1.34
CA GLU A 8 -34.52 1.41 0.93
C GLU A 8 -33.48 2.02 -0.02
N SER A 9 -32.20 1.89 0.33
CA SER A 9 -31.08 2.27 -0.54
C SER A 9 -30.84 1.17 -1.58
N VAL A 10 -31.45 1.30 -2.76
CA VAL A 10 -31.34 0.30 -3.84
C VAL A 10 -30.11 0.54 -4.74
N LEU A 11 -29.55 1.76 -4.74
CA LEU A 11 -28.43 2.12 -5.61
C LEU A 11 -27.09 1.89 -4.91
N VAL A 12 -26.24 1.04 -5.50
CA VAL A 12 -24.83 0.91 -5.13
C VAL A 12 -24.01 1.76 -6.08
N GLU A 13 -23.44 2.85 -5.58
CA GLU A 13 -22.57 3.74 -6.36
C GLU A 13 -21.15 3.16 -6.46
N ASN A 14 -20.72 2.86 -7.69
CA ASN A 14 -19.40 2.28 -7.99
C ASN A 14 -18.47 3.25 -8.75
N ARG A 15 -18.71 4.56 -8.65
CA ARG A 15 -17.91 5.54 -9.40
C ARG A 15 -16.49 5.59 -8.84
N VAL A 16 -15.51 5.50 -9.74
CA VAL A 16 -14.09 5.65 -9.45
C VAL A 16 -13.59 6.92 -10.10
N PHE A 17 -12.89 7.75 -9.34
CA PHE A 17 -12.30 9.00 -9.82
C PHE A 17 -10.78 8.82 -9.87
N PRO A 18 -10.19 8.60 -11.07
CA PRO A 18 -8.74 8.47 -11.17
C PRO A 18 -8.05 9.79 -10.83
N PRO A 19 -6.79 9.75 -10.32
CA PRO A 19 -5.99 10.94 -10.16
C PRO A 19 -5.82 11.65 -11.51
N ASP A 20 -5.71 12.98 -11.49
CA ASP A 20 -5.44 13.74 -12.71
C ASP A 20 -4.06 13.40 -13.32
N ALA A 21 -3.84 13.84 -14.55
CA ALA A 21 -2.60 13.53 -15.29
C ALA A 21 -1.35 14.07 -14.58
N ARG A 22 -1.44 15.22 -13.89
CA ARG A 22 -0.31 15.83 -13.19
C ARG A 22 0.05 15.05 -11.95
N ALA A 23 -0.94 14.63 -11.17
CA ALA A 23 -0.79 13.79 -9.99
C ALA A 23 -0.22 12.42 -10.38
N SER A 24 -0.73 11.82 -11.47
CA SER A 24 -0.25 10.54 -11.98
C SER A 24 1.22 10.60 -12.43
N ALA A 25 1.62 11.67 -13.14
CA ALA A 25 2.99 11.84 -13.60
C ALA A 25 3.99 12.12 -12.46
N GLY A 26 3.55 12.77 -11.38
CA GLY A 26 4.37 13.06 -10.20
C GLY A 26 4.39 11.95 -9.14
N ALA A 27 3.67 10.84 -9.38
CA ALA A 27 3.57 9.75 -8.43
C ALA A 27 4.91 8.99 -8.32
N ARG A 28 5.27 8.61 -7.09
CA ARG A 28 6.45 7.74 -6.83
C ARG A 28 6.23 6.31 -7.29
N ILE A 29 4.96 5.91 -7.42
CA ILE A 29 4.56 4.58 -7.87
C ILE A 29 3.77 4.76 -9.17
N SER A 30 4.24 4.13 -10.25
CA SER A 30 3.70 4.29 -11.60
C SER A 30 2.41 3.48 -11.81
N GLY A 31 1.38 3.83 -11.03
CA GLY A 31 0.05 3.21 -11.12
C GLY A 31 -0.09 1.88 -10.38
N MET A 32 -1.26 1.27 -10.53
CA MET A 32 -1.67 0.12 -9.72
C MET A 32 -0.84 -1.14 -9.96
N ALA A 33 -0.44 -1.42 -11.20
CA ALA A 33 0.41 -2.59 -11.49
C ALA A 33 1.77 -2.50 -10.77
N ALA A 34 2.37 -1.30 -10.71
CA ALA A 34 3.61 -1.08 -9.98
C ALA A 34 3.41 -1.19 -8.46
N TYR A 35 2.29 -0.68 -7.95
CA TYR A 35 1.90 -0.83 -6.54
C TYR A 35 1.73 -2.30 -6.16
N GLU A 36 0.96 -3.07 -6.93
CA GLU A 36 0.72 -4.49 -6.67
C GLU A 36 2.01 -5.32 -6.75
N ALA A 37 2.91 -4.97 -7.68
CA ALA A 37 4.23 -5.60 -7.74
C ALA A 37 5.06 -5.32 -6.49
N LEU A 38 5.02 -4.08 -5.97
CA LEU A 38 5.71 -3.69 -4.74
C LEU A 38 5.14 -4.42 -3.52
N CYS A 39 3.81 -4.52 -3.41
CA CYS A 39 3.15 -5.29 -2.35
C CYS A 39 3.54 -6.77 -2.42
N ARG A 40 3.53 -7.35 -3.63
CA ARG A 40 3.93 -8.74 -3.83
C ARG A 40 5.40 -8.98 -3.47
N GLU A 41 6.30 -8.04 -3.76
CA GLU A 41 7.70 -8.13 -3.31
C GLU A 41 7.78 -8.19 -1.78
N ALA A 42 7.06 -7.28 -1.09
CA ALA A 42 7.04 -7.24 0.37
C ALA A 42 6.39 -8.49 0.99
N GLU A 43 5.41 -9.10 0.35
CA GLU A 43 4.80 -10.36 0.80
C GLU A 43 5.71 -11.56 0.58
N GLN A 44 6.44 -11.59 -0.53
CA GLN A 44 7.33 -12.72 -0.89
C GLN A 44 8.65 -12.69 -0.13
N ASP A 45 9.20 -11.51 0.13
CA ASP A 45 10.47 -11.32 0.84
C ASP A 45 10.38 -10.08 1.74
N PHE A 46 9.69 -10.24 2.87
CA PHE A 46 9.41 -9.15 3.80
C PHE A 46 10.68 -8.50 4.36
N GLU A 47 11.61 -9.31 4.86
CA GLU A 47 12.88 -8.79 5.39
C GLU A 47 13.78 -8.25 4.28
N GLY A 48 13.86 -8.89 3.12
CA GLY A 48 14.66 -8.37 2.00
C GLY A 48 14.15 -7.03 1.49
N PHE A 49 12.82 -6.89 1.35
CA PHE A 49 12.15 -5.66 0.98
C PHE A 49 12.53 -4.50 1.89
N TRP A 50 12.35 -4.66 3.21
CA TRP A 50 12.66 -3.61 4.17
C TRP A 50 14.15 -3.36 4.31
N SER A 51 14.99 -4.40 4.23
CA SER A 51 16.45 -4.26 4.29
C SER A 51 16.96 -3.40 3.13
N ARG A 52 16.47 -3.67 1.92
CA ARG A 52 16.82 -2.91 0.69
C ARG A 52 16.40 -1.46 0.83
N LEU A 53 15.13 -1.20 1.14
CA LEU A 53 14.63 0.17 1.28
C LEU A 53 15.38 0.97 2.35
N ALA A 54 15.70 0.34 3.48
CA ALA A 54 16.45 0.99 4.55
C ALA A 54 17.87 1.37 4.12
N LYS A 55 18.55 0.52 3.34
CA LYS A 55 19.90 0.80 2.82
C LYS A 55 19.89 1.88 1.74
N ASP A 56 18.86 1.90 0.90
CA ASP A 56 18.78 2.83 -0.23
C ASP A 56 18.35 4.25 0.19
N ASN A 57 17.49 4.37 1.20
CA ASN A 57 16.83 5.64 1.51
C ASN A 57 17.34 6.34 2.78
N LEU A 58 18.15 5.66 3.60
CA LEU A 58 18.66 6.20 4.86
C LEU A 58 20.18 6.28 4.85
N ALA A 59 20.73 7.35 5.40
CA ALA A 59 22.16 7.48 5.62
C ALA A 59 22.54 6.82 6.95
N TRP A 60 23.31 5.72 6.87
CA TRP A 60 23.74 4.97 8.04
C TRP A 60 25.17 5.33 8.43
N THR A 61 25.36 5.80 9.67
CA THR A 61 26.71 5.89 10.26
C THR A 61 27.32 4.51 10.49
N ARG A 62 26.48 3.52 10.82
CA ARG A 62 26.84 2.09 10.89
C ARG A 62 25.70 1.26 10.29
N PRO A 63 25.95 0.40 9.30
CA PRO A 63 24.93 -0.48 8.76
C PRO A 63 24.39 -1.46 9.82
N PHE A 64 23.08 -1.75 9.75
CA PHE A 64 22.47 -2.80 10.55
C PHE A 64 22.80 -4.19 9.98
N THR A 65 22.77 -5.21 10.84
CA THR A 65 23.05 -6.60 10.47
C THR A 65 21.82 -7.52 10.55
N LYS A 66 20.77 -7.10 11.24
CA LYS A 66 19.51 -7.83 11.41
C LYS A 66 18.36 -6.92 10.97
N THR A 67 17.52 -7.39 10.05
CA THR A 67 16.43 -6.57 9.52
C THR A 67 15.22 -6.59 10.46
N LEU A 68 14.73 -7.78 10.81
CA LEU A 68 13.63 -7.94 11.76
C LEU A 68 14.07 -8.74 12.99
N ASP A 69 13.69 -8.28 14.19
CA ASP A 69 13.91 -9.02 15.44
C ASP A 69 12.58 -9.38 16.11
N GLU A 70 12.16 -10.63 15.89
CA GLU A 70 10.92 -11.18 16.46
C GLU A 70 11.17 -12.00 17.75
N SER A 71 12.35 -11.89 18.36
CA SER A 71 12.69 -12.67 19.56
C SER A 71 11.79 -12.41 20.78
N LYS A 72 10.93 -11.39 20.73
CA LYS A 72 9.95 -11.01 21.75
C LYS A 72 8.55 -10.75 21.18
N ALA A 73 8.24 -11.28 20.00
CA ALA A 73 6.89 -11.22 19.43
C ALA A 73 5.91 -12.14 20.17
#